data_AF-A0A532TUF2-F1
#
_entry.id   AF-A0A532TUF2-F1
#
_cell.length_a   1.000
_cell.length_b   1.000
_cell.length_c   1.000
_cell.angle_alpha   90.00
_cell.angle_beta   90.00
_cell.angle_gamma   90.00
#
_symmetry.space_group_name_H-M   'P 1'
#
loop_
_entity.id
_entity.type
_entity.pdbx_description
1 polymer ?
#
loop_
_entity_poly.entity_id
_entity_poly.type
_entity_poly.pdbx_seq_one_letter_code
_entity_poly.pdbx_strand_id
1 'polypeptide(L)'
;MRGQSSAEMLVLMGVILVVVASFLYLGAGGNEMATVMSAARTGAENVIAALDSEYGCAIDIEQVGFDAGTITIYVNVRGGPPPDNQAISDNIKASALKYIYQAVIGSFPESAEPVKTGYYTYDVDVEIRRVTK
;
A
#
# COMPACT_ATOMS: atom_id res chain seq x y z
N MET A 1 -23.47 -51.34 11.10
CA MET A 1 -23.29 -49.87 10.96
C MET A 1 -21.91 -49.45 11.47
N ARG A 2 -20.82 -49.71 10.73
CA ARG A 2 -19.43 -49.36 11.14
C ARG A 2 -18.63 -48.55 10.09
N GLY A 3 -19.26 -48.10 9.00
CA GLY A 3 -18.61 -47.30 7.94
C GLY A 3 -19.04 -45.82 7.89
N GLN A 4 -20.16 -45.47 8.54
CA GLN A 4 -20.73 -44.11 8.48
C GLN A 4 -19.89 -43.08 9.26
N SER A 5 -19.35 -43.46 10.43
CA SER A 5 -18.54 -42.58 11.27
C SER A 5 -17.22 -42.14 10.63
N SER A 6 -16.61 -42.96 9.76
CA SER A 6 -15.36 -42.62 9.08
C SER A 6 -15.58 -41.62 7.93
N ALA A 7 -16.65 -41.80 7.15
CA ALA A 7 -17.02 -40.88 6.08
C ALA A 7 -17.44 -39.50 6.64
N GLU A 8 -18.23 -39.48 7.72
CA GLU A 8 -18.62 -38.25 8.39
C GLU A 8 -17.41 -37.49 8.95
N MET A 9 -16.44 -38.20 9.55
CA MET A 9 -15.21 -37.59 10.07
C MET A 9 -14.32 -37.02 8.96
N LEU A 10 -14.20 -37.71 7.82
CA LEU A 10 -13.47 -37.20 6.65
C LEU A 10 -14.11 -35.93 6.08
N VAL A 11 -15.44 -35.91 5.97
CA VAL A 11 -16.17 -34.71 5.53
C VAL A 11 -15.95 -33.55 6.51
N LEU A 12 -16.00 -33.82 7.81
CA LEU A 12 -15.81 -32.80 8.84
C LEU A 12 -14.38 -32.25 8.84
N MET A 13 -13.36 -33.10 8.68
CA MET A 13 -11.97 -32.66 8.50
C MET A 13 -11.79 -31.84 7.23
N GLY A 14 -12.42 -32.24 6.12
CA GLY A 14 -12.39 -31.49 4.87
C GLY A 14 -12.94 -30.07 5.04
N VAL A 15 -14.08 -29.92 5.72
CA VAL A 15 -14.67 -28.61 6.02
C VAL A 15 -13.74 -27.76 6.89
N ILE A 16 -13.15 -28.33 7.95
CA ILE A 16 -12.22 -27.61 8.82
C ILE A 16 -11.01 -27.12 8.03
N LEU A 17 -10.42 -27.96 7.18
CA LEU A 17 -9.25 -27.59 6.39
C LEU A 17 -9.57 -26.45 5.41
N VAL A 18 -10.72 -26.48 4.75
CA VAL A 18 -11.16 -25.40 3.86
C VAL A 18 -11.30 -24.09 4.65
N VAL A 19 -11.95 -24.12 5.81
CA VAL A 19 -12.15 -22.94 6.65
C VAL A 19 -10.81 -22.36 7.13
N VAL A 20 -9.90 -23.22 7.61
CA VAL A 20 -8.56 -22.78 8.06
C VAL A 20 -7.75 -22.20 6.89
N ALA A 21 -7.79 -22.83 5.72
CA ALA A 21 -7.11 -22.31 4.53
C ALA A 21 -7.66 -20.94 4.11
N SER A 22 -8.99 -20.74 4.16
CA SER A 22 -9.60 -19.44 3.87
C SER A 22 -9.18 -18.36 4.88
N PHE A 23 -9.16 -18.68 6.17
CA PHE A 23 -8.70 -17.72 7.19
C PHE A 23 -7.21 -17.36 7.06
N LEU A 24 -6.36 -18.34 6.73
CA LEU A 24 -4.94 -18.10 6.47
C LEU A 24 -4.74 -17.19 5.25
N TYR A 25 -5.48 -17.42 4.17
CA TYR A 25 -5.44 -16.59 2.97
C TYR A 25 -5.86 -15.13 3.26
N LEU A 26 -6.97 -14.95 3.97
CA LEU A 26 -7.44 -13.61 4.36
C LEU A 26 -6.46 -12.91 5.30
N GLY A 27 -5.89 -13.62 6.28
CA GLY A 27 -4.92 -13.07 7.22
C GLY A 27 -3.61 -12.65 6.55
N ALA A 28 -3.11 -13.46 5.61
CA ALA A 28 -1.90 -13.14 4.86
C ALA A 28 -2.08 -11.93 3.94
N GLY A 29 -3.21 -11.82 3.24
CA GLY A 29 -3.54 -10.64 2.43
C GLY A 29 -3.68 -9.36 3.27
N GLY A 30 -4.29 -9.44 4.46
CA GLY A 30 -4.41 -8.31 5.38
C GLY A 30 -3.06 -7.80 5.90
N ASN A 31 -2.16 -8.72 6.25
CA ASN A 31 -0.80 -8.37 6.68
C ASN A 31 0.02 -7.72 5.57
N GLU A 32 -0.11 -8.23 4.33
CA GLU A 32 0.54 -7.65 3.16
C GLU A 32 0.03 -6.22 2.92
N MET A 33 -1.29 -6.01 2.90
CA MET A 33 -1.90 -4.68 2.73
C MET A 33 -1.40 -3.66 3.77
N ALA A 34 -1.38 -4.03 5.06
CA ALA A 34 -0.90 -3.14 6.11
C ALA A 34 0.58 -2.78 5.93
N THR A 35 1.40 -3.75 5.55
CA THR A 35 2.84 -3.57 5.28
C THR A 35 3.04 -2.64 4.09
N VAL A 36 2.31 -2.86 3.01
CA VAL A 36 2.37 -2.07 1.78
C VAL A 36 1.90 -0.63 2.00
N MET A 37 0.78 -0.42 2.71
CA MET A 37 0.32 0.93 3.05
C MET A 37 1.33 1.68 3.93
N SER A 38 1.93 1.00 4.91
CA SER A 38 2.98 1.59 5.73
C SER A 38 4.21 1.97 4.90
N ALA A 39 4.63 1.10 3.97
CA ALA A 39 5.76 1.36 3.10
C ALA A 39 5.49 2.53 2.13
N ALA A 40 4.30 2.58 1.54
CA ALA A 40 3.86 3.69 0.69
C ALA A 40 3.91 5.02 1.44
N ARG A 41 3.40 5.05 2.67
CA ARG A 41 3.45 6.22 3.55
C ARG A 41 4.89 6.64 3.84
N THR A 42 5.76 5.72 4.25
CA THR A 42 7.17 6.03 4.51
C THR A 42 7.88 6.59 3.27
N GLY A 43 7.62 6.01 2.09
CA GLY A 43 8.17 6.51 0.84
C GLY A 43 7.69 7.93 0.51
N ALA A 44 6.41 8.21 0.73
CA ALA A 44 5.85 9.54 0.57
C ALA A 44 6.44 10.55 1.58
N GLU A 45 6.51 10.21 2.86
CA GLU A 45 7.08 11.07 3.91
C GLU A 45 8.55 11.42 3.62
N ASN A 46 9.33 10.46 3.13
CA ASN A 46 10.75 10.68 2.79
C ASN A 46 10.94 11.73 1.69
N VAL A 47 10.11 11.70 0.64
CA VAL A 47 10.23 12.67 -0.47
C VAL A 47 9.57 14.00 -0.14
N ILE A 48 8.50 13.99 0.66
CA ILE A 48 7.87 15.20 1.22
C ILE A 48 8.90 15.99 2.02
N ALA A 49 9.67 15.34 2.90
CA ALA A 49 10.71 16.01 3.67
C ALA A 49 11.79 16.65 2.78
N ALA A 50 12.13 16.00 1.66
CA ALA A 50 13.06 16.57 0.68
C ALA A 50 12.48 17.79 -0.03
N LEU A 51 11.22 17.71 -0.48
CA LEU A 51 10.52 18.82 -1.15
C LEU A 51 10.32 20.02 -0.21
N ASP A 52 9.95 19.77 1.04
CA ASP A 52 9.80 20.82 2.06
C ASP A 52 11.12 21.55 2.31
N SER A 53 12.22 20.79 2.40
CA SER A 53 13.56 21.36 2.55
C SER A 53 14.03 22.15 1.34
N GLU A 54 13.65 21.75 0.12
CA GLU A 54 14.11 22.37 -1.12
C GLU A 54 13.32 23.66 -1.45
N TYR A 55 11.99 23.62 -1.29
CA TYR A 55 11.09 24.69 -1.74
C TYR A 55 10.55 25.57 -0.60
N GLY A 56 10.83 25.22 0.66
CA GLY A 56 10.35 25.96 1.83
C GLY A 56 8.81 25.96 1.95
N CYS A 57 8.17 24.96 1.34
CA CYS A 57 6.75 24.66 1.53
C CYS A 57 6.57 23.69 2.70
N ALA A 58 5.33 23.57 3.16
CA ALA A 58 4.91 22.53 4.10
C ALA A 58 3.95 21.60 3.37
N ILE A 59 4.37 20.37 3.16
CA ILE A 59 3.60 19.31 2.53
C ILE A 59 3.28 18.26 3.59
N ASP A 60 2.00 17.99 3.83
CA ASP A 60 1.53 17.06 4.86
C ASP A 60 0.65 15.97 4.24
N ILE A 61 0.81 14.72 4.68
CA ILE A 61 -0.13 13.63 4.33
C ILE A 61 -1.37 13.74 5.23
N GLU A 62 -2.53 13.98 4.63
CA GLU A 62 -3.82 14.00 5.33
C GLU A 62 -4.30 12.58 5.62
N GLN A 63 -4.23 11.72 4.61
CA GLN A 63 -4.76 10.36 4.66
C GLN A 63 -4.05 9.47 3.63
N VAL A 64 -3.95 8.18 3.94
CA VAL A 64 -3.62 7.13 2.98
C VAL A 64 -4.81 6.18 2.88
N GLY A 65 -5.40 6.08 1.69
CA GLY A 65 -6.49 5.18 1.36
C GLY A 65 -5.99 3.94 0.61
N PHE A 66 -6.79 2.89 0.62
CA PHE A 66 -6.55 1.69 -0.17
C PHE A 66 -7.87 1.22 -0.78
N ASP A 67 -7.87 1.02 -2.10
CA ASP A 67 -8.97 0.41 -2.83
C ASP A 67 -8.43 -0.55 -3.89
N ALA A 68 -8.72 -1.84 -3.71
CA ALA A 68 -8.46 -2.91 -4.69
C ALA A 68 -7.06 -2.95 -5.35
N GLY A 69 -6.00 -2.54 -4.63
CA GLY A 69 -4.63 -2.48 -5.14
C GLY A 69 -4.13 -1.06 -5.37
N THR A 70 -5.01 -0.07 -5.49
CA THR A 70 -4.62 1.33 -5.60
C THR A 70 -4.52 1.96 -4.21
N ILE A 71 -3.37 2.55 -3.92
CA ILE A 71 -3.12 3.31 -2.71
C ILE A 71 -3.25 4.80 -3.05
N THR A 72 -4.24 5.47 -2.47
CA THR A 72 -4.43 6.92 -2.70
C THR A 72 -3.81 7.70 -1.54
N ILE A 73 -2.84 8.56 -1.84
CA ILE A 73 -2.18 9.42 -0.86
C ILE A 73 -2.75 10.82 -0.98
N TYR A 74 -3.49 11.26 0.03
CA TYR A 74 -4.06 12.59 0.12
C TYR A 74 -3.06 13.54 0.76
N VAL A 75 -2.70 14.60 0.05
CA VAL A 75 -1.61 15.50 0.42
C VAL A 75 -2.09 16.94 0.45
N ASN A 76 -1.79 17.64 1.54
CA ASN A 76 -2.02 19.08 1.67
C ASN A 76 -0.71 19.84 1.44
N VAL A 77 -0.75 20.86 0.59
CA VAL A 77 0.40 21.73 0.30
C VAL A 77 0.12 23.15 0.78
N ARG A 78 1.02 23.70 1.60
CA ARG A 78 0.92 25.03 2.23
C ARG A 78 2.22 25.82 2.11
N GLY A 79 2.11 27.13 1.93
CA GLY A 79 3.27 28.03 1.91
C GLY A 79 4.23 27.80 0.73
N GLY A 80 5.29 28.60 0.68
CA GLY A 80 6.30 28.60 -0.39
C GLY A 80 5.73 28.89 -1.79
N PRO A 81 6.58 29.04 -2.81
CA PRO A 81 6.23 28.69 -4.18
C PRO A 81 6.49 27.19 -4.36
N PRO A 82 5.50 26.31 -4.09
CA PRO A 82 5.70 24.88 -4.26
C PRO A 82 5.93 24.57 -5.75
N PRO A 83 6.59 23.43 -6.04
CA PRO A 83 6.65 22.94 -7.41
C PRO A 83 5.23 22.68 -7.94
N ASP A 84 5.15 22.43 -9.24
CA ASP A 84 3.85 22.09 -9.83
C ASP A 84 3.27 20.81 -9.18
N ASN A 85 1.95 20.69 -9.19
CA ASN A 85 1.28 19.54 -8.56
C ASN A 85 1.69 18.21 -9.21
N GLN A 86 2.01 18.21 -10.51
CA GLN A 86 2.40 17.01 -11.22
C GLN A 86 3.77 16.52 -10.71
N ALA A 87 4.73 17.42 -10.55
CA ALA A 87 6.04 17.12 -10.00
C ALA A 87 5.94 16.61 -8.55
N ILE A 88 5.09 17.22 -7.71
CA ILE A 88 4.86 16.70 -6.34
C ILE A 88 4.27 15.28 -6.41
N SER A 89 3.23 15.11 -7.23
CA SER A 89 2.55 13.82 -7.42
C SER A 89 3.51 12.73 -7.90
N ASP A 90 4.28 13.01 -8.94
CA ASP A 90 5.21 12.06 -9.55
C ASP A 90 6.33 11.67 -8.59
N ASN A 91 6.87 12.63 -7.83
CA ASN A 91 7.89 12.35 -6.82
C ASN A 91 7.34 11.48 -5.68
N ILE A 92 6.14 11.81 -5.17
CA ILE A 92 5.46 11.03 -4.13
C ILE A 92 5.13 9.63 -4.63
N LYS A 93 4.52 9.50 -5.81
CA LYS A 93 4.19 8.22 -6.45
C LYS A 93 5.45 7.36 -6.64
N ALA A 94 6.51 7.94 -7.22
CA ALA A 94 7.73 7.20 -7.50
C ALA A 94 8.42 6.71 -6.22
N SER A 95 8.50 7.55 -5.19
CA SER A 95 9.08 7.17 -3.91
C SER A 95 8.23 6.11 -3.20
N ALA A 96 6.91 6.28 -3.15
CA ALA A 96 6.00 5.31 -2.55
C ALA A 96 6.13 3.94 -3.22
N LEU A 97 6.11 3.86 -4.56
CA LEU A 97 6.28 2.61 -5.29
C LEU A 97 7.62 1.91 -5.01
N LYS A 98 8.72 2.67 -4.89
CA LYS A 98 10.04 2.12 -4.53
C LYS A 98 10.04 1.47 -3.16
N TYR A 99 9.41 2.10 -2.17
CA TYR A 99 9.31 1.54 -0.82
C TYR A 99 8.34 0.36 -0.75
N ILE A 100 7.23 0.37 -1.52
CA ILE A 100 6.35 -0.79 -1.65
C ILE A 100 7.12 -1.97 -2.24
N TYR A 101 7.88 -1.75 -3.32
CA TYR A 101 8.70 -2.78 -3.93
C TYR A 101 9.72 -3.33 -2.92
N GLN A 102 10.39 -2.46 -2.16
CA GLN A 102 11.30 -2.88 -1.10
C GLN A 102 10.62 -3.73 -0.03
N ALA A 103 9.42 -3.36 0.41
CA ALA A 103 8.69 -4.11 1.42
C ALA A 103 8.23 -5.50 0.95
N VAL A 104 7.90 -5.63 -0.34
CA VAL A 104 7.42 -6.89 -0.93
C VAL A 104 8.56 -7.79 -1.40
N ILE A 105 9.56 -7.22 -2.09
CA ILE A 105 10.60 -7.96 -2.82
C ILE A 105 11.94 -7.92 -2.07
N GLY A 106 12.14 -6.97 -1.16
CA GLY A 106 13.33 -6.88 -0.31
C GLY A 106 14.49 -6.07 -0.88
N SER A 107 14.31 -5.39 -2.01
CA SER A 107 15.33 -4.54 -2.65
C SER A 107 14.73 -3.24 -3.17
N PHE A 108 15.55 -2.21 -3.43
CA PHE A 108 15.07 -1.00 -4.09
C PHE A 108 15.17 -1.15 -5.61
N PRO A 109 14.09 -0.89 -6.37
CA PRO A 109 14.13 -0.94 -7.82
C PRO A 109 14.74 0.34 -8.39
N GLU A 110 15.28 0.25 -9.61
CA GLU A 110 15.77 1.42 -10.35
C GLU A 110 14.60 2.31 -10.84
N SER A 111 13.55 1.68 -11.37
CA SER A 111 12.32 2.34 -11.83
C SER A 111 11.17 2.18 -10.83
N ALA A 112 10.26 3.16 -10.81
CA ALA A 112 9.03 3.08 -10.04
C ALA A 112 7.90 2.55 -10.94
N GLU A 113 7.55 1.28 -10.74
CA GLU A 113 6.46 0.61 -11.47
C GLU A 113 5.47 -0.03 -10.48
N PRO A 114 4.22 -0.28 -10.91
CA PRO A 114 3.26 -1.01 -10.09
C PRO A 114 3.80 -2.37 -9.63
N VAL A 115 3.60 -2.70 -8.36
CA VAL A 115 4.21 -3.86 -7.70
C VAL A 115 3.20 -5.00 -7.61
N LYS A 116 3.45 -6.10 -8.33
CA LYS A 116 2.56 -7.25 -8.34
C LYS A 116 2.89 -8.25 -7.21
N THR A 117 1.87 -8.66 -6.47
CA THR A 117 1.93 -9.70 -5.44
C THR A 117 0.98 -10.85 -5.76
N GLY A 118 0.84 -11.80 -4.82
CA GLY A 118 -0.14 -12.87 -4.92
C GLY A 118 -1.59 -12.41 -4.75
N TYR A 119 -1.83 -11.20 -4.23
CA TYR A 119 -3.16 -10.68 -3.92
C TYR A 119 -3.56 -9.52 -4.84
N TYR A 120 -2.68 -8.54 -5.04
CA TYR A 120 -2.97 -7.33 -5.80
C TYR A 120 -1.80 -6.93 -6.70
N THR A 121 -2.09 -6.06 -7.68
CA THR A 121 -1.05 -5.23 -8.29
C THR A 121 -1.17 -3.87 -7.64
N TYR A 122 -0.18 -3.53 -6.80
CA TYR A 122 -0.17 -2.28 -6.07
C TYR A 122 0.27 -1.13 -6.98
N ASP A 123 -0.56 -0.11 -7.11
CA ASP A 123 -0.20 1.17 -7.70
C ASP A 123 -0.51 2.31 -6.71
N VAL A 124 0.05 3.49 -6.97
CA VAL A 124 -0.13 4.67 -6.13
C VAL A 124 -0.77 5.79 -6.94
N ASP A 125 -1.78 6.41 -6.37
CA ASP A 125 -2.36 7.66 -6.83
C ASP A 125 -2.14 8.75 -5.77
N VAL A 126 -2.00 10.00 -6.21
CA VAL A 126 -1.68 11.12 -5.31
C VAL A 126 -2.66 12.25 -5.56
N GLU A 127 -3.46 12.54 -4.54
CA GLU A 127 -4.43 13.63 -4.57
C GLU A 127 -3.89 14.84 -3.81
N ILE A 128 -3.64 15.93 -4.52
CA ILE A 128 -3.04 17.14 -3.95
C ILE A 128 -4.09 18.22 -3.75
N ARG A 129 -4.21 18.69 -2.51
CA ARG A 129 -5.01 19.85 -2.13
C ARG A 129 -4.09 21.02 -1.76
N ARG A 130 -4.21 22.13 -2.49
CA ARG A 130 -3.54 23.40 -2.13
C ARG A 130 -4.37 24.11 -1.06
N VAL A 131 -3.76 24.40 0.08
CA VAL A 131 -4.40 25.13 1.17
C VAL A 131 -3.89 26.56 1.16
N THR A 132 -4.65 27.45 0.51
CA THR A 132 -4.47 28.90 0.59
C THR A 132 -5.10 29.43 1.87
N LYS A 133 -4.36 30.28 2.59
CA LYS A 133 -4.88 31.00 3.76
C LYS A 133 -5.72 32.20 3.34
#